data_AF-V7D493-F1
#
_entry.id   AF-V7D493-F1
#
_cell.length_a   1.000
_cell.length_b   1.000
_cell.length_c   1.000
_cell.angle_alpha   90.00
_cell.angle_beta   90.00
_cell.angle_gamma   90.00
#
_symmetry.space_group_name_H-M   'P 1'
#
loop_
_entity.id
_entity.type
_entity.pdbx_description
1 polymer ?
#
loop_
_entity_poly.entity_id
_entity_poly.type
_entity_poly.pdbx_seq_one_letter_code
_entity_poly.pdbx_strand_id
1 'polypeptide(L)'
;GGTSLHRALDASQQFPPLLVNMVGSGEASGTLADMLERVADDQERGFARQVDTAMALFEPLMILVMGAVVLFIVLAVLLPIMQLNQGLQL
;
A
#
# COMPACT_ATOMS: atom_id res chain seq x y z
N GLY A 1 -25.43 14.41 28.89
CA GLY A 1 -24.50 15.30 28.16
C GLY A 1 -23.53 14.43 27.40
N GLY A 2 -23.44 14.59 26.08
CA GLY A 2 -22.48 13.84 25.26
C GLY A 2 -21.09 14.48 25.32
N THR A 3 -20.04 13.67 25.15
CA THR A 3 -18.69 14.17 24.86
C THR A 3 -18.62 14.67 23.42
N SER A 4 -17.84 15.72 23.15
CA SER A 4 -17.64 16.19 21.78
C SER A 4 -16.95 15.12 20.93
N LEU A 5 -17.29 15.05 19.65
CA LEU A 5 -16.71 14.11 18.70
C LEU A 5 -15.20 14.35 18.57
N HIS A 6 -14.75 15.61 18.58
CA HIS A 6 -13.33 15.94 18.60
C HIS A 6 -12.58 15.24 19.73
N ARG A 7 -13.09 15.27 20.98
CA ARG A 7 -12.45 14.59 22.12
C ARG A 7 -12.50 13.07 21.99
N ALA A 8 -13.59 12.52 21.46
CA ALA A 8 -13.72 11.08 21.27
C ALA A 8 -12.74 10.55 20.20
N LEU A 9 -12.54 11.31 19.10
CA LEU A 9 -11.57 10.99 18.06
C LEU A 9 -10.13 11.19 18.52
N ASP A 10 -9.85 12.26 19.28
CA ASP A 10 -8.51 12.50 19.84
C ASP A 10 -8.10 11.39 20.81
N ALA A 11 -9.03 10.93 21.65
CA ALA A 11 -8.78 9.83 22.58
C ALA A 11 -8.48 8.49 21.89
N SER A 12 -8.92 8.28 20.64
CA SER A 12 -8.68 7.01 19.93
C SER A 12 -7.26 6.87 19.41
N GLN A 13 -6.54 7.99 19.18
CA GLN A 13 -5.19 8.05 18.61
C GLN A 13 -5.02 7.32 17.25
N GLN A 14 -6.12 6.96 16.58
CA GLN A 14 -6.11 6.31 15.27
C GLN A 14 -6.27 7.29 14.11
N PHE A 15 -6.70 8.51 14.41
CA PHE A 15 -6.99 9.51 13.40
C PHE A 15 -5.84 10.51 13.26
N PRO A 16 -5.51 10.95 12.04
CA PRO A 16 -4.51 11.99 11.84
C PRO A 16 -4.87 13.29 12.59
N PRO A 17 -3.89 14.03 13.14
CA PRO A 17 -4.15 15.28 13.84
C PRO A 17 -4.94 16.30 13.01
N LEU A 18 -4.70 16.32 11.69
CA LEU A 18 -5.43 17.19 10.76
C LEU A 18 -6.93 16.88 10.74
N LEU A 19 -7.30 15.59 10.70
CA LEU A 19 -8.70 15.15 10.73
C LEU A 19 -9.37 15.58 12.04
N VAL A 20 -8.72 15.29 13.17
CA VAL A 20 -9.21 15.63 14.50
C VAL A 20 -9.43 17.14 14.64
N ASN A 21 -8.54 17.96 14.09
CA ASN A 21 -8.67 19.42 14.05
C ASN A 21 -9.81 19.91 13.16
N MET A 22 -10.02 19.32 11.98
CA MET A 22 -11.15 19.70 11.11
C MET A 22 -12.49 19.38 11.77
N VAL A 23 -12.59 18.23 12.44
CA VAL A 23 -13.78 17.87 13.22
C VAL A 23 -13.99 18.86 14.38
N GLY A 24 -12.93 19.20 15.13
CA GLY A 24 -13.02 20.20 16.20
C GLY A 24 -13.45 21.59 15.72
N SER A 25 -12.92 22.02 14.57
CA SER A 25 -13.33 23.27 13.93
C SER A 25 -14.79 23.22 13.50
N GLY A 26 -15.23 22.12 12.87
CA GLY A 26 -16.60 21.92 12.40
C GLY A 26 -17.61 21.84 13.55
N GLU A 27 -17.25 21.22 14.67
CA GLU A 27 -18.07 21.24 15.89
C GLU A 27 -18.21 22.66 16.46
N ALA A 28 -17.14 23.45 16.48
CA ALA A 28 -17.16 24.80 17.02
C ALA A 28 -17.91 25.80 16.12
N SER A 29 -17.87 25.62 14.79
CA SER A 29 -18.55 26.48 13.81
C SER A 29 -19.96 26.00 13.42
N GLY A 30 -20.38 24.82 13.88
CA GLY A 30 -21.66 24.20 13.49
C GLY A 30 -21.67 23.62 12.07
N THR A 31 -20.50 23.47 11.44
CA THR A 31 -20.33 22.92 10.08
C THR A 31 -19.73 21.51 10.12
N LEU A 32 -20.07 20.72 11.14
CA LEU A 32 -19.49 19.39 11.36
C LEU A 32 -19.75 18.45 10.18
N ALA A 33 -20.96 18.48 9.61
CA ALA A 33 -21.34 17.61 8.49
C ALA A 33 -20.40 17.82 7.28
N ASP A 34 -20.25 19.07 6.85
CA ASP A 34 -19.39 19.44 5.72
C ASP A 34 -17.91 19.07 5.97
N MET A 35 -17.44 19.22 7.21
CA MET A 35 -16.06 18.84 7.57
C MET A 35 -15.87 17.32 7.55
N LEU A 36 -16.86 16.55 8.01
CA LEU A 36 -16.81 15.09 7.95
C LEU A 36 -16.87 14.57 6.51
N GLU A 37 -17.66 15.19 5.64
CA GLU A 37 -17.69 14.87 4.22
C GLU A 37 -16.32 15.11 3.57
N ARG A 38 -15.70 16.25 3.87
CA ARG A 38 -14.34 16.55 3.40
C ARG A 38 -13.28 15.57 3.92
N VAL A 39 -13.38 15.18 5.20
CA VAL A 39 -12.52 14.12 5.78
C VAL A 39 -12.68 12.81 5.01
N ALA A 40 -13.91 12.42 4.72
CA ALA A 40 -14.20 11.16 4.01
C ALA A 40 -13.59 11.17 2.61
N ASP A 41 -13.81 12.25 1.85
CA ASP A 41 -13.22 12.45 0.52
C ASP A 41 -11.68 12.38 0.54
N ASP A 42 -11.05 13.06 1.50
CA ASP A 42 -9.60 13.09 1.61
C ASP A 42 -9.02 11.71 1.99
N GLN A 43 -9.71 10.96 2.84
CA GLN A 43 -9.35 9.59 3.19
C GLN A 43 -9.54 8.63 2.01
N GLU A 44 -10.64 8.74 1.26
CA GLU A 44 -10.89 7.91 0.07
C GLU A 44 -9.82 8.15 -1.00
N ARG A 45 -9.49 9.42 -1.29
CA ARG A 45 -8.40 9.78 -2.21
C ARG A 45 -7.04 9.32 -1.71
N GLY A 46 -6.82 9.37 -0.39
CA GLY A 46 -5.61 8.83 0.24
C GLY A 46 -5.48 7.33 0.04
N PHE A 47 -6.56 6.59 0.26
CA PHE A 47 -6.63 5.15 0.10
C PHE A 47 -6.45 4.73 -1.37
N ALA A 48 -7.17 5.36 -2.30
CA ALA A 48 -7.06 5.08 -3.72
C ALA A 48 -5.60 5.25 -4.21
N ARG A 49 -4.93 6.34 -3.84
CA ARG A 49 -3.51 6.55 -4.17
C ARG A 49 -2.59 5.47 -3.60
N GLN A 50 -2.84 5.00 -2.37
CA GLN A 50 -2.06 3.92 -1.78
C GLN A 50 -2.25 2.61 -2.55
N VAL A 51 -3.49 2.28 -2.92
CA VAL A 51 -3.82 1.11 -3.74
C VAL A 51 -3.15 1.22 -5.11
N ASP A 52 -3.29 2.35 -5.80
CA ASP A 52 -2.66 2.57 -7.10
C ASP A 52 -1.14 2.43 -7.04
N THR A 53 -0.52 2.99 -6.01
CA THR A 53 0.93 2.86 -5.78
C THR A 53 1.31 1.40 -5.54
N ALA A 54 0.54 0.66 -4.74
CA ALA A 54 0.78 -0.76 -4.52
C ALA A 54 0.67 -1.55 -5.83
N MET A 55 -0.39 -1.32 -6.61
CA MET A 55 -0.60 -1.96 -7.91
C MET A 55 0.51 -1.64 -8.92
N ALA A 56 0.99 -0.39 -8.94
CA ALA A 56 2.11 0.02 -9.80
C ALA A 56 3.41 -0.72 -9.45
N LEU A 57 3.64 -1.05 -8.17
CA LEU A 57 4.80 -1.83 -7.73
C LEU A 57 4.65 -3.33 -8.00
N PHE A 58 3.41 -3.83 -8.13
CA PHE A 58 3.18 -5.24 -8.47
C PHE A 58 3.66 -5.60 -9.88
N GLU A 59 3.56 -4.68 -10.84
CA GLU A 59 4.01 -4.91 -12.22
C GLU A 59 5.51 -5.26 -12.33
N PRO A 60 6.47 -4.45 -11.82
CA PRO A 60 7.89 -4.80 -11.87
C PRO A 60 8.23 -6.04 -11.04
N LEU A 61 7.49 -6.30 -9.95
CA LEU A 61 7.66 -7.51 -9.15
C LEU A 61 7.35 -8.77 -9.96
N MET A 62 6.25 -8.76 -10.73
CA MET A 62 5.87 -9.88 -11.60
C MET A 62 6.95 -10.17 -12.65
N ILE A 63 7.54 -9.12 -13.25
CA ILE A 63 8.64 -9.26 -14.22
C ILE A 63 9.88 -9.88 -13.55
N LEU A 64 10.24 -9.43 -12.35
CA LEU A 64 11.37 -9.97 -11.59
C LEU A 64 11.16 -11.46 -11.27
N VAL A 65 9.97 -11.84 -10.81
CA VAL A 65 9.61 -13.23 -10.51
C VAL A 65 9.69 -14.09 -11.77
N MET A 66 9.11 -13.62 -12.88
CA MET A 66 9.14 -14.36 -14.14
C MET A 66 10.58 -14.52 -14.66
N GLY A 67 11.39 -13.45 -14.59
CA GLY A 67 12.80 -13.49 -14.95
C GLY A 67 13.60 -14.47 -14.09
N ALA A 68 13.36 -14.51 -12.79
CA ALA A 68 13.99 -15.46 -11.87
C ALA A 68 13.59 -16.92 -12.20
N VAL A 69 12.32 -17.18 -12.50
CA VAL A 69 11.85 -18.51 -12.93
C VAL A 69 12.52 -18.93 -14.23
N VAL A 70 12.58 -18.06 -15.23
CA VAL A 70 13.24 -18.36 -16.51
C VAL A 70 14.73 -18.62 -16.31
N LEU A 71 15.43 -17.78 -15.54
CA LEU A 71 16.84 -17.97 -15.22
C LEU A 71 17.08 -19.31 -14.51
N PHE A 72 16.22 -19.65 -13.54
CA PHE A 72 16.30 -20.92 -12.83
C PHE A 72 16.18 -22.11 -13.78
N ILE A 73 15.21 -22.09 -14.70
CA ILE A 73 15.03 -23.15 -15.71
C ILE A 73 16.25 -23.26 -16.61
N VAL A 74 16.77 -22.13 -17.09
CA VAL A 74 17.96 -22.10 -17.96
C VAL A 74 19.16 -22.73 -17.25
N LEU A 75 19.43 -22.36 -16.00
CA LEU A 75 20.51 -22.95 -15.22
C LEU A 75 20.30 -24.44 -14.96
N ALA A 76 19.07 -24.86 -14.64
CA ALA A 76 18.72 -26.25 -14.42
C ALA A 76 18.96 -27.14 -15.65
N VAL A 77 18.83 -26.58 -16.86
CA VAL A 77 19.08 -27.31 -18.12
C VAL A 77 20.54 -27.22 -18.57
N LEU A 78 21.17 -26.04 -18.49
CA LEU A 78 22.54 -25.83 -18.98
C LEU A 78 23.59 -26.56 -18.13
N LEU A 79 23.42 -26.60 -16.80
CA LEU A 79 24.39 -27.25 -15.91
C LEU A 79 24.60 -28.74 -16.23
N PRO A 80 23.55 -29.59 -16.37
CA PRO A 80 23.71 -30.98 -16.79
C PRO A 80 24.39 -31.13 -18.15
N ILE A 81 24.05 -30.27 -19.13
CA ILE A 81 24.65 -30.34 -20.47
C ILE A 81 26.16 -30.09 -20.40
N MET A 82 26.60 -29.12 -19.60
CA MET A 82 28.03 -28.87 -19.42
C MET A 82 28.75 -30.06 -18.77
N GLN A 83 28.13 -30.69 -17.77
CA GLN A 83 28.68 -31.87 -17.10
C GLN A 83 28.80 -33.06 -18.07
N LEU A 84 27.78 -33.29 -18.91
CA LEU A 84 27.82 -34.34 -19.95
C LEU A 84 28.93 -34.08 -20.97
N ASN A 85 29.11 -32.83 -21.41
CA ASN A 85 30.16 -32.48 -22.37
C ASN A 85 31.57 -32.68 -21.79
N GLN A 86 31.79 -32.38 -20.50
CA GLN A 86 33.07 -32.61 -19.82
C GLN A 86 33.35 -34.10 -19.62
N GLY A 87 32.32 -34.91 -19.31
CA GLY A 87 32.46 -36.36 -19.15
C GLY A 87 32.77 -37.12 -20.44
N LEU A 88 32.46 -36.54 -21.61
CA LEU A 88 32.74 -37.13 -22.94
C LEU A 88 34.17 -36.85 -23.44
N GLN A 89 34.97 -36.02 -22.75
CA GLN A 89 36.36 -35.66 -23.14
C GLN A 89 37.44 -36.56 -22.50
N LEU A 90 37.06 -37.75 -22.01
CA LEU A 90 37.98 -38.81 -21.55
C LEU A 90 37.99 -39.97 -22.55
#